data_AF-A0A244CRG0-F1
#
_entry.id   AF-A0A244CRG0-F1
#
_cell.length_a   1.000
_cell.length_b   1.000
_cell.length_c   1.000
_cell.angle_alpha   90.00
_cell.angle_beta   90.00
_cell.angle_gamma   90.00
#
_symmetry.space_group_name_H-M   'P 1'
#
loop_
_entity.id
_entity.type
_entity.pdbx_description
1 polymer ?
#
loop_
_entity_poly.entity_id
_entity_poly.type
_entity_poly.pdbx_seq_one_letter_code
_entity_poly.pdbx_strand_id
1 'polypeptide(L)'
;MEIVDLNFQFDKNNNRIVFNAECRLSSISQQKAVHSLLQYLSREHVSMFTLDMSVIEILDLSAELFIYQIVKLLKKNKDKCLIIRTNDQSYQQRKLIKNILKIDQNIQLEFV
;
A
#
# COMPACT_ATOMS: atom_id res chain seq x y z
N MET A 1 -14.19 17.26 -3.61
CA MET A 1 -13.33 17.50 -2.43
C MET A 1 -11.96 16.93 -2.77
N GLU A 2 -11.10 17.76 -3.35
CA GLU A 2 -9.75 17.36 -3.72
C GLU A 2 -8.88 17.35 -2.47
N ILE A 3 -8.37 16.17 -2.11
CA ILE A 3 -7.37 16.05 -1.04
C ILE A 3 -6.02 16.27 -1.73
N VAL A 4 -5.62 17.54 -1.82
CA VAL A 4 -4.27 17.94 -2.20
C VAL A 4 -3.37 17.56 -1.02
N ASP A 5 -2.32 16.78 -1.27
CA ASP A 5 -1.25 16.41 -0.32
C ASP A 5 -1.38 15.06 0.44
N LEU A 6 -1.94 14.05 -0.24
CA LEU A 6 -1.67 12.67 0.14
C LEU A 6 -0.41 12.20 -0.58
N ASN A 7 0.57 11.70 0.18
CA ASN A 7 1.78 11.06 -0.37
C ASN A 7 1.52 9.72 -1.08
N PHE A 8 0.25 9.43 -1.37
CA PHE A 8 -0.21 8.33 -2.18
C PHE A 8 -1.55 8.71 -2.83
N GLN A 9 -1.84 8.13 -3.99
CA GLN A 9 -3.11 8.24 -4.70
C GLN A 9 -3.83 6.89 -4.67
N PHE A 10 -5.14 6.90 -4.38
CA PHE A 10 -5.98 5.72 -4.54
C PHE A 10 -6.75 5.80 -5.86
N ASP A 11 -6.42 4.91 -6.80
CA ASP A 11 -7.14 4.67 -8.04
C ASP A 11 -8.19 3.58 -7.82
N LYS A 12 -9.43 4.01 -7.59
CA LYS A 12 -10.57 3.12 -7.37
C LYS A 12 -10.93 2.30 -8.60
N ASN A 13 -10.70 2.81 -9.81
CA ASN A 13 -11.08 2.09 -11.04
C ASN A 13 -10.19 0.87 -11.25
N ASN A 14 -8.93 0.95 -10.85
CA ASN A 14 -7.95 -0.12 -10.97
C ASN A 14 -7.65 -0.84 -9.64
N ASN A 15 -8.37 -0.53 -8.57
CA ASN A 15 -8.11 -1.06 -7.21
C ASN A 15 -6.63 -0.97 -6.83
N ARG A 16 -6.04 0.22 -7.01
CA ARG A 16 -4.59 0.44 -6.90
C ARG A 16 -4.29 1.62 -6.01
N ILE A 17 -3.30 1.48 -5.14
CA ILE A 17 -2.64 2.60 -4.49
C ILE A 17 -1.32 2.85 -5.19
N VAL A 18 -1.07 4.11 -5.57
CA VAL A 18 0.20 4.57 -6.12
C VAL A 18 0.87 5.45 -5.08
N PHE A 19 2.04 5.04 -4.59
CA PHE A 19 2.81 5.85 -3.65
C PHE A 19 3.67 6.86 -4.40
N ASN A 20 3.87 8.04 -3.79
CA ASN A 20 4.86 8.99 -4.27
C ASN A 20 6.27 8.55 -3.85
N ALA A 21 7.30 9.19 -4.44
CA ALA A 21 8.69 8.86 -4.13
C ALA A 21 9.04 9.05 -2.66
N GLU A 22 8.51 10.09 -2.04
CA GLU A 22 8.52 10.26 -0.59
C GLU A 22 7.13 10.01 -0.03
N CYS A 23 7.00 9.00 0.83
CA CYS A 23 5.77 8.74 1.56
C CYS A 23 5.98 8.87 3.07
N ARG A 24 5.53 10.03 3.58
CA ARG A 24 5.51 10.35 5.01
C ARG A 24 4.08 10.59 5.46
N LEU A 25 3.60 9.86 6.46
CA LEU A 25 2.22 9.98 6.95
C LEU A 25 2.24 10.56 8.37
N SER A 26 2.67 11.82 8.46
CA SER A 26 2.90 12.53 9.71
C SER A 26 1.73 13.43 10.13
N SER A 27 0.85 13.83 9.19
CA SER A 27 -0.26 14.73 9.49
C SER A 27 -1.54 13.99 9.90
N ILE A 28 -2.34 14.64 10.75
CA ILE A 28 -3.65 14.12 11.17
C ILE A 28 -4.57 13.91 9.95
N SER A 29 -4.50 14.79 8.96
CA SER A 29 -5.30 14.68 7.73
C SER A 29 -4.93 13.45 6.92
N GLN A 30 -3.64 13.14 6.80
CA GLN A 30 -3.15 11.93 6.13
C GLN A 30 -3.59 10.66 6.89
N GLN A 31 -3.50 10.67 8.22
CA GLN A 31 -3.97 9.55 9.04
C GLN A 31 -5.48 9.30 8.90
N LYS A 32 -6.29 10.37 8.82
CA LYS A 32 -7.72 10.26 8.54
C LYS A 32 -7.97 9.63 7.16
N ALA A 33 -7.25 10.06 6.13
CA ALA A 33 -7.36 9.48 4.78
C ALA A 33 -6.99 8.00 4.75
N VAL A 34 -5.90 7.61 5.42
CA VAL A 34 -5.51 6.20 5.61
C VAL A 34 -6.63 5.41 6.27
N HIS A 35 -7.20 5.93 7.36
CA HIS A 35 -8.27 5.23 8.07
C HIS A 35 -9.51 5.05 7.18
N SER A 36 -9.93 6.09 6.46
CA SER A 36 -11.04 6.01 5.51
C SER A 36 -10.80 4.98 4.41
N LEU A 37 -9.57 4.89 3.89
CA LEU A 37 -9.20 3.93 2.87
C LEU A 37 -9.20 2.49 3.40
N LEU A 38 -8.66 2.25 4.59
CA LEU A 38 -8.71 0.92 5.23
C LEU A 38 -10.15 0.47 5.48
N GLN A 39 -11.02 1.39 5.94
CA GLN A 39 -12.45 1.11 6.08
C GLN A 39 -13.08 0.74 4.73
N TYR A 40 -12.79 1.50 3.67
CA TYR A 40 -13.25 1.20 2.32
C TYR A 40 -12.83 -0.21 1.88
N LEU A 41 -11.54 -0.54 1.96
CA LEU A 41 -11.00 -1.85 1.55
C LEU A 41 -11.55 -3.03 2.37
N SER A 42 -11.98 -2.78 3.62
CA SER A 42 -12.59 -3.79 4.48
C SER A 42 -14.03 -4.14 4.11
N ARG A 43 -14.76 -3.20 3.51
CA ARG A 43 -16.17 -3.37 3.14
C ARG A 43 -16.33 -3.90 1.72
N GLU A 44 -15.38 -3.59 0.85
CA GLU A 44 -15.51 -3.85 -0.58
C GLU A 44 -14.93 -5.22 -0.97
N HIS A 45 -15.63 -5.89 -1.88
CA HIS A 45 -15.19 -7.14 -2.50
C HIS A 45 -14.21 -6.86 -3.65
N VAL A 46 -13.00 -6.47 -3.28
CA VAL A 46 -11.89 -6.30 -4.22
C VAL A 46 -11.17 -7.64 -4.39
N SER A 47 -11.33 -8.31 -5.53
CA SER A 47 -10.65 -9.59 -5.82
C SER A 47 -9.16 -9.44 -6.11
N MET A 48 -8.74 -8.28 -6.65
CA MET A 48 -7.35 -7.97 -6.94
C MET A 48 -7.04 -6.54 -6.52
N PHE A 49 -5.97 -6.37 -5.75
CA PHE A 49 -5.54 -5.08 -5.26
C PHE A 49 -4.05 -4.87 -5.53
N THR A 50 -3.68 -3.69 -6.01
CA THR A 50 -2.28 -3.37 -6.34
C THR A 50 -1.71 -2.31 -5.40
N LEU A 51 -0.57 -2.59 -4.81
CA LEU A 51 0.29 -1.60 -4.17
C LEU A 51 1.43 -1.26 -5.11
N ASP A 52 1.38 -0.07 -5.70
CA ASP A 52 2.47 0.41 -6.54
C ASP A 52 3.46 1.25 -5.73
N MET A 53 4.58 0.60 -5.43
CA MET A 53 5.71 1.13 -4.70
C MET A 53 6.90 1.44 -5.62
N SER A 54 6.72 1.38 -6.95
CA SER A 54 7.81 1.46 -7.93
C SER A 54 8.66 2.72 -7.85
N VAL A 55 8.12 3.82 -7.35
CA VAL A 55 8.85 5.09 -7.22
C VAL A 55 9.34 5.37 -5.79
N ILE A 56 9.03 4.53 -4.81
CA ILE A 56 9.34 4.82 -3.39
C ILE A 56 10.84 4.83 -3.11
N GLU A 57 11.31 5.96 -2.63
CA GLU A 57 12.67 6.17 -2.14
C GLU A 57 12.71 6.32 -0.62
N ILE A 58 11.70 6.98 -0.03
CA ILE A 58 11.61 7.27 1.40
C ILE A 58 10.26 6.86 1.95
N LEU A 59 10.28 6.08 3.04
CA LEU A 59 9.12 5.77 3.87
C LEU A 59 9.36 6.14 5.33
N ASP A 60 8.36 6.77 5.95
CA ASP A 60 8.32 6.85 7.41
C ASP A 60 7.63 5.62 8.03
N LEU A 61 7.77 5.48 9.35
CA LEU A 61 7.19 4.34 10.08
C LEU A 61 5.67 4.27 9.92
N SER A 62 4.99 5.42 9.83
CA SER A 62 3.54 5.49 9.64
C SER A 62 3.12 4.92 8.29
N ALA A 63 3.87 5.23 7.23
CA ALA A 63 3.65 4.69 5.90
C ALA A 63 3.91 3.17 5.83
N GLU A 64 4.99 2.69 6.47
CA GLU A 64 5.22 1.25 6.58
C GLU A 64 4.07 0.54 7.31
N LEU A 65 3.61 1.09 8.44
CA LEU A 65 2.48 0.55 9.20
C LEU A 65 1.19 0.52 8.39
N PHE A 66 0.92 1.57 7.62
CA PHE A 66 -0.22 1.61 6.71
C PHE A 66 -0.17 0.47 5.68
N ILE A 67 0.99 0.26 5.05
CA ILE A 67 1.18 -0.84 4.09
C ILE A 67 0.96 -2.20 4.78
N TYR A 68 1.52 -2.41 5.98
CA TYR A 68 1.29 -3.64 6.74
C TYR A 68 -0.19 -3.86 7.09
N GLN A 69 -0.95 -2.80 7.35
CA GLN A 69 -2.39 -2.90 7.62
C GLN A 69 -3.15 -3.35 6.38
N ILE A 70 -2.80 -2.85 5.18
CA ILE A 70 -3.38 -3.32 3.92
C ILE A 70 -3.09 -4.80 3.71
N VAL A 71 -1.83 -5.22 3.84
CA VAL A 71 -1.43 -6.62 3.69
C VAL A 71 -2.22 -7.53 4.63
N LYS A 72 -2.30 -7.18 5.92
CA LYS A 72 -3.07 -7.95 6.90
C LYS A 72 -4.57 -7.99 6.59
N LEU A 73 -5.13 -6.90 6.08
CA LEU A 73 -6.54 -6.82 5.71
C LEU A 73 -6.86 -7.72 4.51
N LEU A 74 -6.01 -7.70 3.49
CA LEU A 74 -6.20 -8.50 2.28
C LEU A 74 -5.96 -9.99 2.55
N LYS A 75 -4.91 -10.34 3.31
CA LYS A 75 -4.63 -11.74 3.70
C LYS A 75 -5.80 -12.43 4.39
N LYS A 76 -6.63 -11.71 5.15
CA LYS A 76 -7.82 -12.28 5.83
C LYS A 76 -8.88 -12.76 4.84
N ASN A 77 -8.85 -12.28 3.61
CA ASN A 77 -9.81 -12.61 2.58
C ASN A 77 -9.14 -13.51 1.53
N LYS A 78 -9.40 -14.82 1.58
CA LYS A 78 -8.72 -15.81 0.72
C LYS A 78 -8.97 -15.62 -0.78
N ASP A 79 -10.05 -14.93 -1.14
CA ASP A 79 -10.42 -14.65 -2.53
C ASP A 79 -9.73 -13.39 -3.09
N LYS A 80 -8.90 -12.72 -2.28
CA LYS A 80 -8.19 -11.50 -2.69
C LYS A 80 -6.74 -11.81 -3.05
N CYS A 81 -6.32 -11.34 -4.21
CA CYS A 81 -4.93 -11.31 -4.64
C CYS A 81 -4.34 -9.92 -4.37
N LEU A 82 -3.19 -9.88 -3.71
CA LEU A 82 -2.40 -8.67 -3.54
C LEU A 82 -1.20 -8.71 -4.49
N ILE A 83 -1.09 -7.68 -5.32
CA ILE A 83 0.04 -7.43 -6.22
C ILE A 83 0.87 -6.28 -5.64
N ILE A 84 2.18 -6.44 -5.58
CA ILE A 84 3.13 -5.38 -5.27
C ILE A 84 3.94 -5.08 -6.53
N ARG A 85 3.81 -3.85 -7.03
CA ARG A 85 4.69 -3.31 -8.08
C ARG A 85 5.87 -2.60 -7.44
N THR A 86 7.07 -2.95 -7.88
CA THR A 86 8.33 -2.49 -7.26
C THR A 86 9.43 -2.38 -8.31
N ASN A 87 10.39 -1.46 -8.13
CA ASN A 87 11.60 -1.39 -8.96
C ASN A 87 12.82 -2.04 -8.28
N ASP A 88 12.66 -2.48 -7.02
CA ASP A 88 13.68 -3.13 -6.19
C ASP A 88 14.96 -2.30 -5.96
N GLN A 89 14.92 -0.98 -6.19
CA GLN A 89 16.13 -0.16 -6.19
C GLN A 89 16.57 0.27 -4.79
N SER A 90 15.62 0.59 -3.89
CA SER A 90 15.95 1.12 -2.56
C SER A 90 16.04 0.03 -1.48
N TYR A 91 16.98 0.18 -0.55
CA TYR A 91 17.12 -0.75 0.58
C TYR A 91 15.86 -0.78 1.46
N GLN A 92 15.19 0.37 1.63
CA GLN A 92 13.95 0.47 2.41
C GLN A 92 12.83 -0.35 1.76
N GLN A 93 12.62 -0.20 0.44
CA GLN A 93 11.63 -0.97 -0.31
C GLN A 93 11.93 -2.48 -0.24
N ARG A 94 13.18 -2.90 -0.45
CA ARG A 94 13.62 -4.30 -0.27
C ARG A 94 13.30 -4.85 1.12
N LYS A 95 13.63 -4.09 2.16
CA LYS A 95 13.38 -4.47 3.56
C LYS A 95 11.88 -4.59 3.84
N LEU A 96 11.08 -3.64 3.36
CA LEU A 96 9.64 -3.65 3.49
C LEU A 96 9.02 -4.87 2.79
N ILE A 97 9.36 -5.12 1.52
CA ILE A 97 8.88 -6.28 0.75
C ILE A 97 9.23 -7.58 1.47
N LYS A 98 10.50 -7.73 1.91
CA LYS A 98 10.92 -8.91 2.68
C LYS A 98 10.08 -9.13 3.94
N ASN A 99 9.65 -8.07 4.62
CA ASN A 99 8.81 -8.18 5.81
C ASN A 99 7.35 -8.47 5.46
N ILE A 100 6.82 -7.88 4.39
CA ILE A 100 5.47 -8.13 3.89
C ILE A 100 5.31 -9.59 3.46
N LEU A 101 6.31 -10.17 2.78
CA LEU A 101 6.29 -11.57 2.35
C LEU A 101 6.31 -12.57 3.53
N LYS A 102 6.82 -12.17 4.69
CA LYS A 102 6.68 -12.98 5.92
C LYS A 102 5.24 -12.98 6.45
N ILE A 103 4.47 -11.94 6.15
CA ILE A 103 3.07 -11.85 6.52
C ILE A 103 2.23 -12.69 5.55
N ASP A 104 2.44 -12.54 4.24
CA ASP A 104 1.72 -13.31 3.22
C ASP A 104 2.66 -13.69 2.06
N GLN A 105 2.84 -15.00 1.87
CA GLN A 105 3.73 -15.56 0.85
C GLN A 105 3.07 -15.66 -0.53
N ASN A 106 1.75 -15.48 -0.63
CA ASN A 106 1.01 -15.57 -1.89
C ASN A 106 0.95 -14.23 -2.64
N ILE A 107 1.57 -13.19 -2.10
CA ILE A 107 1.66 -11.88 -2.75
C ILE A 107 2.43 -12.01 -4.06
N GLN A 108 1.85 -11.48 -5.13
CA GLN A 108 2.51 -11.40 -6.43
C GLN A 108 3.42 -10.18 -6.47
N LEU A 109 4.66 -10.37 -6.88
CA LEU A 109 5.61 -9.28 -7.10
C LEU A 109 5.74 -9.02 -8.60
N GLU A 110 5.57 -7.77 -8.99
CA GLU A 110 5.78 -7.28 -10.34
C GLU A 110 6.94 -6.29 -10.36
N PHE A 111 8.01 -6.64 -11.07
CA PHE A 111 9.19 -5.80 -11.22
C PHE A 111 9.03 -4.88 -12.44
N VAL A 112 9.16 -3.57 -12.23
CA VAL A 112 8.95 -2.52 -13.26
C VAL A 112 10.09 -1.51 -13.32
#